data_AF-A0AAV7NVI5-F1
#
_entry.id   AF-A0AAV7NVI5-F1
#
_cell.length_a   1.000
_cell.length_b   1.000
_cell.length_c   1.000
_cell.angle_alpha   90.00
_cell.angle_beta   90.00
_cell.angle_gamma   90.00
#
_symmetry.space_group_name_H-M   'P 1'
#
loop_
_entity.id
_entity.type
_entity.pdbx_description
1 polymer ?
#
loop_
_entity_poly.entity_id
_entity_poly.type
_entity_poly.pdbx_seq_one_letter_code
_entity_poly.pdbx_strand_id
1 'polypeptide(L)'
;MGGAESGMLQSIYNSIKELQTETRIENRRARVATKHLQGTVCKVAKSCTEIEAKLGSMDERIAAFEEDANALKQQCVTQDAQLTDIMWKLEDYENRQRRNNLCFLGIDEGLEGSDIRAYMIKLLRGGFS
;
A
#
# COMPACT_ATOMS: atom_id res chain seq x y z
N MET A 1 -26.05 -60.18 66.27
CA MET A 1 -26.15 -58.89 65.55
C MET A 1 -24.80 -58.36 65.04
N GLY A 2 -23.65 -58.68 65.64
CA GLY A 2 -22.34 -58.13 65.21
C GLY A 2 -21.81 -58.52 63.82
N GLY A 3 -22.33 -59.56 63.17
CA GLY A 3 -21.89 -59.97 61.82
C GLY A 3 -22.35 -59.03 60.69
N ALA A 4 -23.55 -58.44 60.82
CA ALA A 4 -24.11 -57.54 59.81
C ALA A 4 -23.43 -56.15 59.86
N GLU A 5 -23.16 -55.64 61.06
CA GLU A 5 -22.44 -54.38 61.29
C GLU A 5 -20.99 -54.45 60.78
N SER A 6 -20.30 -55.57 61.05
CA SER A 6 -18.94 -55.80 60.54
C SER A 6 -18.89 -55.86 59.00
N GLY A 7 -19.89 -56.46 58.35
CA GLY A 7 -19.99 -56.49 56.89
C GLY A 7 -20.24 -55.10 56.29
N MET A 8 -21.09 -54.30 56.94
CA MET A 8 -21.37 -52.92 56.53
C MET A 8 -20.14 -52.02 56.68
N LEU A 9 -19.40 -52.13 57.77
CA LEU A 9 -18.15 -51.40 57.99
C LEU A 9 -17.09 -51.75 56.93
N GLN A 10 -16.98 -53.03 56.57
CA GLN A 10 -16.05 -53.45 55.53
C GLN A 10 -16.43 -52.88 54.14
N SER A 11 -17.73 -52.83 53.84
CA SER A 11 -18.24 -52.20 52.62
C SER A 11 -17.91 -50.70 52.56
N ILE A 12 -18.17 -49.98 53.65
CA ILE A 12 -17.87 -48.54 53.77
C ILE A 12 -16.37 -48.29 53.60
N TYR A 13 -15.52 -49.10 54.24
CA TYR A 13 -14.07 -49.00 54.09
C TYR A 13 -13.61 -49.18 52.65
N ASN A 14 -14.16 -50.16 51.94
CA ASN A 14 -13.85 -50.39 50.52
C ASN A 14 -14.27 -49.21 49.65
N SER A 15 -15.49 -48.68 49.84
CA SER A 15 -15.98 -47.51 49.11
C SER A 15 -15.16 -46.24 49.38
N ILE A 16 -14.74 -46.01 50.63
CA ILE A 16 -13.85 -44.88 50.97
C ILE A 16 -12.52 -45.02 50.23
N LYS A 17 -11.95 -46.23 50.21
CA LYS A 17 -10.69 -46.50 49.52
C LYS A 17 -10.81 -46.26 48.01
N GLU A 18 -11.90 -46.72 47.40
CA GLU A 18 -12.20 -46.50 45.97
C GLU A 18 -12.34 -45.00 45.67
N LEU A 19 -13.16 -44.27 46.41
CA LEU A 19 -13.33 -42.82 46.26
C LEU A 19 -12.01 -42.05 46.42
N GLN A 20 -11.16 -42.45 47.36
CA GLN A 20 -9.83 -41.88 47.52
C GLN A 20 -8.95 -42.12 46.29
N THR A 21 -9.02 -43.31 45.67
CA THR A 21 -8.27 -43.60 44.46
C THR A 21 -8.79 -42.82 43.25
N GLU A 22 -10.10 -42.71 43.08
CA GLU A 22 -10.72 -41.93 42.00
C GLU A 22 -10.37 -40.45 42.11
N THR A 23 -10.52 -39.87 43.31
CA THR A 23 -10.16 -38.47 43.59
C THR A 23 -8.68 -38.19 43.27
N ARG A 24 -7.78 -39.15 43.55
CA ARG A 24 -6.36 -39.02 43.19
C ARG A 24 -6.13 -39.03 41.68
N ILE A 25 -6.84 -39.89 40.95
CA ILE A 25 -6.76 -39.98 39.49
C ILE A 25 -7.29 -38.70 38.86
N GLU A 26 -8.44 -38.20 39.30
CA GLU A 26 -9.02 -36.95 38.81
C GLU A 26 -8.11 -35.75 39.08
N ASN A 27 -7.55 -35.64 40.28
CA ASN A 27 -6.56 -34.60 40.60
C ASN A 27 -5.33 -34.68 39.67
N ARG A 28 -4.85 -35.89 39.36
CA ARG A 28 -3.75 -36.07 38.42
C ARG A 28 -4.14 -35.60 37.02
N ARG A 29 -5.34 -35.93 36.53
CA ARG A 29 -5.86 -35.49 35.23
C ARG A 29 -5.98 -33.97 35.18
N ALA A 30 -6.56 -33.35 36.19
CA ALA A 30 -6.70 -31.89 36.30
C ALA A 30 -5.33 -31.19 36.26
N ARG A 31 -4.32 -31.72 36.96
CA ARG A 31 -2.95 -31.19 36.92
C ARG A 31 -2.32 -31.27 35.52
N VAL A 32 -2.49 -32.38 34.82
CA VAL A 32 -1.98 -32.54 33.45
C VAL A 32 -2.67 -31.56 32.49
N ALA A 33 -4.00 -31.46 32.56
CA ALA A 33 -4.77 -30.52 31.75
C ALA A 33 -4.35 -29.06 32.02
N THR A 34 -4.18 -28.70 33.30
CA THR A 34 -3.72 -27.36 33.70
C THR A 34 -2.33 -27.06 33.13
N LYS A 35 -1.40 -28.01 33.20
CA LYS A 35 -0.06 -27.85 32.61
C LYS A 35 -0.11 -27.69 31.09
N HIS A 36 -0.98 -28.44 30.42
CA HIS A 36 -1.15 -28.31 28.98
C HIS A 36 -1.72 -26.95 28.60
N LEU A 37 -2.79 -26.49 29.29
CA LEU A 37 -3.37 -25.17 29.09
C LEU A 37 -2.35 -24.06 29.33
N GLN A 38 -1.55 -24.14 30.39
CA GLN A 38 -0.49 -23.19 30.66
C GLN A 38 0.53 -23.14 29.51
N GLY A 39 0.90 -24.30 28.95
CA GLY A 39 1.77 -24.38 27.79
C GLY A 39 1.16 -23.71 26.55
N THR A 40 -0.12 -23.96 26.27
CA THR A 40 -0.84 -23.35 25.14
C THR A 40 -0.98 -21.84 25.31
N VAL A 41 -1.36 -21.37 26.50
CA VAL A 41 -1.45 -19.94 26.83
C VAL A 41 -0.09 -19.26 26.66
N CYS A 42 0.99 -19.90 27.10
CA CYS A 42 2.34 -19.36 26.91
C CYS A 42 2.71 -19.22 25.43
N LYS A 43 2.35 -20.19 24.59
CA LYS A 43 2.58 -20.12 23.14
C LYS A 43 1.78 -19.00 22.50
N VAL A 44 0.48 -18.89 22.83
CA VAL A 44 -0.39 -17.83 22.31
C VAL A 44 0.13 -16.46 22.71
N ALA A 45 0.50 -16.28 23.99
CA ALA A 45 1.07 -15.02 24.46
C ALA A 45 2.33 -14.62 23.69
N LYS A 46 3.24 -15.57 23.43
CA LYS A 46 4.43 -15.31 22.59
C LYS A 46 4.05 -14.90 21.16
N SER A 47 3.14 -15.64 20.53
CA SER A 47 2.68 -15.30 19.19
C SER A 47 2.01 -13.92 19.13
N CYS A 48 1.23 -13.53 20.14
CA CYS A 48 0.67 -12.17 20.24
C CYS A 48 1.78 -11.13 20.31
N THR A 49 2.79 -11.30 21.16
CA THR A 49 3.90 -10.33 21.27
C THR A 49 4.72 -10.22 19.98
N GLU A 50 4.91 -11.31 19.24
CA GLU A 50 5.58 -11.29 17.94
C GLU A 50 4.75 -10.56 16.88
N ILE A 51 3.43 -10.72 16.90
CA ILE A 51 2.51 -10.03 15.99
C ILE A 51 2.50 -8.53 16.31
N GLU A 52 2.43 -8.15 17.58
CA GLU A 52 2.48 -6.75 18.02
C GLU A 52 3.78 -6.06 17.56
N ALA A 53 4.93 -6.73 17.71
CA ALA A 53 6.21 -6.20 17.24
C ALA A 53 6.23 -6.02 15.71
N LYS A 54 5.70 -7.00 14.96
CA LYS A 54 5.59 -6.89 13.50
C LYS A 54 4.65 -5.78 13.07
N LEU A 55 3.52 -5.62 13.77
CA LEU A 55 2.55 -4.56 13.49
C LEU A 55 3.19 -3.19 13.68
N GLY A 56 3.89 -2.97 14.79
CA GLY A 56 4.61 -1.70 15.03
C GLY A 56 5.62 -1.38 13.93
N SER A 57 6.41 -2.37 13.50
CA SER A 57 7.35 -2.17 12.38
C SER A 57 6.63 -1.90 11.04
N MET A 58 5.46 -2.49 10.82
CA MET A 58 4.66 -2.20 9.62
C MET A 58 4.08 -0.79 9.66
N ASP A 59 3.59 -0.33 10.80
CA ASP A 59 3.04 1.01 10.97
C ASP A 59 4.11 2.08 10.72
N GLU A 60 5.33 1.90 11.23
CA GLU A 60 6.48 2.78 10.96
C GLU A 60 6.80 2.85 9.46
N ARG A 61 6.79 1.70 8.77
CA ARG A 61 7.04 1.64 7.33
C ARG A 61 5.93 2.30 6.51
N ILE A 62 4.67 2.13 6.93
CA ILE A 62 3.53 2.77 6.28
C ILE A 62 3.64 4.28 6.44
N ALA A 63 3.93 4.78 7.64
CA ALA A 63 4.12 6.20 7.88
C ALA A 63 5.22 6.81 6.99
N ALA A 64 6.36 6.12 6.86
CA ALA A 64 7.44 6.55 5.96
C ALA A 64 7.00 6.58 4.49
N PHE A 65 6.28 5.55 4.03
CA PHE A 65 5.76 5.53 2.66
C PHE A 65 4.70 6.60 2.40
N GLU A 66 3.87 6.93 3.38
CA GLU A 66 2.90 8.01 3.27
C GLU A 66 3.59 9.38 3.17
N GLU A 67 4.67 9.60 3.92
CA GLU A 67 5.49 10.81 3.82
C GLU A 67 6.15 10.93 2.43
N ASP A 68 6.80 9.87 1.96
CA ASP A 68 7.44 9.82 0.64
C ASP A 68 6.44 10.05 -0.49
N ALA A 69 5.26 9.41 -0.42
CA ALA A 69 4.21 9.56 -1.41
C ALA A 69 3.69 11.01 -1.46
N ASN A 70 3.54 11.66 -0.31
CA ASN A 70 3.14 13.07 -0.24
C ASN A 70 4.23 13.99 -0.80
N ALA A 71 5.50 13.73 -0.50
CA ALA A 71 6.62 14.48 -1.06
C ALA A 71 6.69 14.36 -2.59
N LEU A 72 6.59 13.14 -3.13
CA LEU A 72 6.55 12.88 -4.57
C LEU A 72 5.36 13.58 -5.24
N LYS A 73 4.18 13.53 -4.62
CA LYS A 73 2.99 14.22 -5.13
C LYS A 73 3.22 15.73 -5.22
N GLN A 74 3.81 16.35 -4.20
CA GLN A 74 4.13 17.78 -4.23
C GLN A 74 5.17 18.12 -5.30
N GLN A 75 6.19 17.27 -5.48
CA GLN A 75 7.17 17.43 -6.55
C GLN A 75 6.53 17.37 -7.92
N CYS A 76 5.65 16.40 -8.20
CA CYS A 76 4.93 16.31 -9.46
C CYS A 76 4.09 17.55 -9.74
N VAL A 77 3.35 18.06 -8.76
CA VAL A 77 2.56 19.30 -8.91
C VAL A 77 3.46 20.49 -9.25
N THR A 78 4.61 20.59 -8.58
CA THR A 78 5.57 21.68 -8.82
C THR A 78 6.18 21.59 -10.22
N GLN A 79 6.58 20.38 -10.64
CA GLN A 79 7.15 20.13 -11.96
C GLN A 79 6.13 20.39 -13.07
N ASP A 80 4.87 19.99 -12.89
CA ASP A 80 3.79 20.22 -13.86
C ASP A 80 3.52 21.72 -14.05
N ALA A 81 3.51 22.49 -12.96
CA ALA A 81 3.39 23.94 -13.02
C ALA A 81 4.59 24.58 -13.76
N GLN A 82 5.81 24.11 -13.50
CA GLN A 82 7.01 24.58 -14.19
C GLN A 82 7.00 24.25 -15.69
N LEU A 83 6.60 23.03 -16.05
CA LEU A 83 6.46 22.62 -17.45
C LEU A 83 5.44 23.48 -18.17
N THR A 84 4.29 23.71 -17.55
CA THR A 84 3.24 24.58 -18.09
C THR A 84 3.78 25.99 -18.34
N ASP A 85 4.43 26.61 -17.35
CA ASP A 85 5.03 27.95 -17.49
C ASP A 85 6.07 28.01 -18.61
N ILE A 86 6.93 26.99 -18.73
CA ILE A 86 7.93 26.90 -19.80
C ILE A 86 7.26 26.76 -21.17
N MET A 87 6.19 25.96 -21.29
CA MET A 87 5.44 25.81 -22.53
C MET A 87 4.81 27.13 -22.96
N TRP A 88 4.18 27.87 -22.04
CA TRP A 88 3.63 29.20 -22.32
C TRP A 88 4.71 30.18 -22.81
N LYS A 89 5.88 30.18 -22.15
CA LYS A 89 7.02 31.01 -22.57
C LYS A 89 7.49 30.62 -23.98
N LEU A 90 7.60 29.33 -24.26
CA LEU A 90 8.07 28.83 -25.56
C LEU A 90 7.10 29.22 -26.69
N GLU A 91 5.79 29.11 -26.45
CA GLU A 91 4.77 29.56 -27.40
C GLU A 91 4.86 31.07 -27.67
N ASP A 92 4.99 31.90 -26.62
CA ASP A 92 5.18 33.34 -26.78
C ASP A 92 6.46 33.66 -27.56
N TYR A 93 7.57 32.95 -27.30
CA TYR A 93 8.80 33.09 -28.07
C TYR A 93 8.62 32.74 -29.54
N GLU A 94 7.97 31.61 -29.85
CA GLU A 94 7.69 31.23 -31.24
C GLU A 94 6.82 32.27 -31.95
N ASN A 95 5.77 32.75 -31.28
CA ASN A 95 4.87 33.77 -31.80
C ASN A 95 5.59 35.10 -32.06
N ARG A 96 6.52 35.50 -31.18
CA ARG A 96 7.37 36.68 -31.38
C ARG A 96 8.31 36.50 -32.57
N GLN A 97 8.93 35.32 -32.71
CA GLN A 97 9.82 35.06 -33.84
C GLN A 97 9.08 35.02 -35.18
N ARG A 98 7.87 34.46 -35.22
CA ARG A 98 7.06 34.37 -36.45
C ARG A 98 6.25 35.64 -36.75
N ARG A 99 6.22 36.64 -35.86
CA ARG A 99 5.36 37.82 -35.97
C ARG A 99 5.48 38.58 -37.28
N ASN A 100 6.68 38.61 -37.86
CA ASN A 100 6.96 39.32 -39.12
C ASN A 100 7.04 38.36 -40.32
N ASN A 101 6.76 37.08 -40.13
CA ASN A 101 6.78 36.09 -41.19
C ASN A 101 5.40 36.07 -41.85
N LEU A 102 5.38 36.15 -43.18
CA LEU A 102 4.17 35.95 -43.99
C LEU A 102 4.21 34.54 -44.56
N CYS A 103 3.10 33.81 -44.42
CA CYS A 103 2.91 32.49 -45.02
C CYS A 103 2.00 32.63 -46.24
N PHE A 104 2.53 32.32 -47.42
CA PHE A 104 1.77 32.32 -48.67
C PHE A 104 1.38 30.89 -49.01
N LEU A 105 0.08 30.63 -49.16
CA LEU A 105 -0.48 29.30 -49.46
C LEU A 105 -1.17 29.32 -50.83
N GLY A 106 -1.14 28.20 -51.54
CA GLY A 106 -1.79 28.06 -52.84
C GLY A 106 -1.04 28.71 -54.01
N ILE A 107 0.29 28.84 -53.89
CA ILE A 107 1.16 29.22 -54.99
C ILE A 107 1.66 27.93 -55.65
N ASP A 108 1.46 27.78 -56.96
CA ASP A 108 1.97 26.62 -57.70
C ASP A 108 3.51 26.64 -57.75
N GLU A 109 4.11 25.47 -57.52
CA GLU A 109 5.56 25.31 -57.47
C GLU A 109 6.21 25.58 -58.85
N GLY A 110 7.36 26.26 -58.85
CA GLY A 110 8.14 26.52 -60.06
C GLY A 110 7.77 27.79 -60.85
N LEU A 111 6.72 28.52 -60.46
CA LEU A 111 6.37 29.84 -61.03
C LEU A 111 7.36 30.95 -60.65
N GLU A 112 8.20 30.69 -59.66
CA GLU A 112 9.09 31.64 -59.00
C GLU A 112 10.30 32.03 -59.88
N GLY A 113 10.64 31.20 -60.87
CA GLY A 113 11.83 31.40 -61.71
C GLY A 113 13.13 31.37 -60.90
N SER A 114 14.10 32.23 -61.26
CA SER A 114 15.39 32.33 -60.55
C SER A 114 15.42 33.35 -59.40
N ASP A 115 14.40 34.23 -59.29
CA ASP A 115 14.34 35.28 -58.26
C ASP A 115 12.95 35.38 -57.61
N ILE A 116 12.85 34.75 -56.44
CA ILE A 116 11.67 34.72 -55.57
C ILE A 116 11.22 36.13 -55.15
N ARG A 117 12.14 37.09 -54.98
CA ARG A 117 11.76 38.44 -54.51
C ARG A 117 11.02 39.20 -55.59
N ALA A 118 11.52 39.15 -56.82
CA ALA A 118 10.87 39.77 -57.97
C ALA A 118 9.48 39.17 -58.20
N TYR A 119 9.36 37.84 -58.09
CA TYR A 119 8.08 37.14 -58.15
C TYR A 119 7.10 37.60 -57.07
N MET A 120 7.51 37.65 -55.80
CA MET A 120 6.67 38.09 -54.68
C MET A 120 6.23 39.57 -54.82
N ILE A 121 7.09 40.45 -55.32
CA ILE A 121 6.73 41.86 -55.59
C ILE A 121 5.66 41.95 -56.68
N LYS A 122 5.74 41.13 -57.74
CA LYS A 122 4.72 41.08 -58.80
C LYS A 122 3.39 40.55 -58.26
N LEU A 123 3.44 39.48 -57.45
CA LEU A 123 2.27 38.88 -56.79
C LEU A 123 1.52 39.92 -55.93
N LEU A 124 2.24 40.63 -55.06
CA LEU A 124 1.67 41.63 -54.14
C LEU A 124 1.11 42.88 -54.84
N ARG A 125 1.58 43.19 -56.06
CA ARG A 125 1.06 44.32 -56.86
C ARG A 125 -0.20 43.97 -57.66
N GLY A 126 -0.77 42.77 -57.47
CA GLY A 126 -1.99 42.32 -58.16
C GLY A 126 -1.76 41.75 -59.56
N GLY A 127 -0.51 41.48 -59.93
CA GLY A 127 -0.15 41.01 -61.27
C GLY A 127 -0.19 39.49 -61.41
N PHE A 128 -1.39 38.90 -61.47
CA PHE A 128 -1.55 37.60 -62.12
C PHE A 128 -1.56 37.83 -63.64
N SER A 129 -0.58 37.26 -64.34
CA SER A 129 -0.54 37.13 -65.80
C SER A 129 -0.21 35.69 -66.14
#